data_AF-A0A7M5XBQ5-F1
#
_entry.id   AF-A0A7M5XBQ5-F1
#
_cell.length_a   1.000
_cell.length_b   1.000
_cell.length_c   1.000
_cell.angle_alpha   90.00
_cell.angle_beta   90.00
_cell.angle_gamma   90.00
#
_symmetry.space_group_name_H-M   'P 1'
#
loop_
_entity.id
_entity.type
_entity.pdbx_description
1 polymer ?
#
loop_
_entity_poly.entity_id
_entity_poly.type
_entity_poly.pdbx_seq_one_letter_code
_entity_poly.pdbx_strand_id
1 'polypeptide(L)'
;MRYLNKLIQQSRVILLRNTQQQLVYQSKRNTSYEQNIPELTLYSKAESCSLCDDAKEVLIKHCHLFVFNEVDITAEGNEHWYHLYKHDIPVVHINGKEIMRHRVFDNVLLDALELASGRKPS
;
A
#
# COMPACT_ATOMS: atom_id res chain seq x y z
N MET A 1 15.23 -46.70 -4.32
CA MET A 1 15.75 -46.20 -3.01
C MET A 1 17.16 -45.65 -3.20
N ARG A 2 17.31 -44.32 -3.18
CA ARG A 2 18.53 -43.46 -3.07
C ARG A 2 18.11 -42.06 -3.57
N TYR A 3 17.30 -41.33 -2.80
CA TYR A 3 17.69 -40.26 -1.86
C TYR A 3 18.56 -39.13 -2.47
N LEU A 4 17.85 -38.05 -2.84
CA LEU A 4 18.03 -36.62 -2.53
C LEU A 4 19.30 -35.81 -2.90
N ASN A 5 19.00 -34.64 -3.51
CA ASN A 5 19.56 -33.29 -3.34
C ASN A 5 20.69 -32.78 -4.27
N LYS A 6 20.35 -31.73 -5.06
CA LYS A 6 20.85 -30.33 -5.00
C LYS A 6 20.50 -29.63 -6.33
N LEU A 7 19.61 -28.64 -6.34
CA LEU A 7 19.88 -27.20 -6.19
C LEU A 7 20.66 -26.57 -7.36
N ILE A 8 20.22 -25.35 -7.71
CA ILE A 8 20.90 -24.28 -8.47
C ILE A 8 20.58 -24.21 -9.97
N GLN A 9 19.56 -23.40 -10.28
CA GLN A 9 19.64 -22.20 -11.14
C GLN A 9 20.71 -22.20 -12.24
N GLN A 10 20.31 -22.16 -13.51
CA GLN A 10 21.03 -21.40 -14.55
C GLN A 10 20.24 -21.31 -15.87
N SER A 11 19.54 -20.19 -15.99
CA SER A 11 19.36 -19.36 -17.18
C SER A 11 20.05 -19.82 -18.47
N ARG A 12 19.28 -20.15 -19.51
CA ARG A 12 19.68 -19.98 -20.92
C ARG A 12 18.49 -19.59 -21.78
N VAL A 13 18.78 -18.68 -22.69
CA VAL A 13 17.86 -17.74 -23.34
C VAL A 13 17.65 -18.14 -24.81
N ILE A 14 16.39 -18.06 -25.28
CA ILE A 14 15.87 -17.88 -26.66
C ILE A 14 16.21 -18.93 -27.73
N LEU A 15 15.16 -19.54 -28.32
CA LEU A 15 14.98 -19.60 -29.77
C LEU A 15 13.49 -19.46 -30.14
N LEU A 16 13.19 -18.42 -30.91
CA LEU A 16 11.87 -18.04 -31.44
C LEU A 16 11.44 -18.97 -32.58
N ARG A 17 10.22 -19.52 -32.54
CA ARG A 17 9.42 -19.86 -33.74
C ARG A 17 7.95 -19.53 -33.48
N ASN A 18 7.36 -18.85 -34.47
CA ASN A 18 6.17 -18.02 -34.39
C ASN A 18 4.90 -18.77 -34.84
N THR A 19 3.74 -18.15 -34.53
CA THR A 19 2.43 -18.14 -35.22
C THR A 19 1.24 -18.88 -34.60
N GLN A 20 0.48 -18.09 -33.81
CA GLN A 20 -1.00 -18.00 -33.83
C GLN A 20 -1.91 -18.97 -33.06
N GLN A 21 -1.44 -19.77 -32.10
CA GLN A 21 -2.36 -20.53 -31.20
C GLN A 21 -2.25 -20.21 -29.70
N GLN A 22 -1.42 -19.25 -29.28
CA GLN A 22 -1.19 -18.99 -27.85
C GLN A 22 -1.93 -17.78 -27.25
N LEU A 23 -2.58 -16.93 -28.05
CA LEU A 23 -3.11 -15.64 -27.56
C LEU A 23 -4.35 -15.74 -26.64
N VAL A 24 -4.99 -16.91 -26.51
CA VAL A 24 -6.25 -17.03 -25.72
C VAL A 24 -6.14 -17.99 -24.53
N TYR A 25 -5.04 -18.72 -24.38
CA TYR A 25 -4.92 -19.82 -23.39
C TYR A 25 -3.87 -19.58 -22.27
N GLN A 26 -3.12 -18.49 -22.34
CA GLN A 26 -2.03 -18.21 -21.39
C GLN A 26 -2.13 -16.79 -20.80
N SER A 27 -3.05 -16.64 -19.86
CA SER A 27 -2.72 -15.97 -18.60
C SER A 27 -3.30 -16.79 -17.45
N LYS A 28 -2.78 -18.02 -17.31
CA LYS A 28 -2.64 -18.64 -15.99
C LYS A 28 -1.90 -17.59 -15.16
N ARG A 29 -2.62 -16.94 -14.24
CA ARG A 29 -2.04 -15.91 -13.37
C ARG A 29 -0.85 -16.54 -12.64
N ASN A 30 0.35 -16.20 -13.09
CA ASN A 30 1.55 -16.31 -12.31
C ASN A 30 1.34 -15.36 -11.13
N THR A 31 0.82 -15.85 -10.01
CA THR A 31 0.89 -15.11 -8.76
C THR A 31 2.31 -15.27 -8.22
N SER A 32 3.27 -14.65 -8.90
CA SER A 32 4.48 -14.18 -8.23
C SER A 32 3.97 -13.24 -7.14
N TYR A 33 4.23 -13.60 -5.89
CA TYR A 33 3.86 -12.88 -4.68
C TYR A 33 4.55 -11.49 -4.67
N GLU A 34 4.12 -10.57 -5.52
CA GLU A 34 4.42 -9.17 -5.29
C GLU A 34 3.67 -8.80 -4.01
N GLN A 35 4.43 -8.72 -2.91
CA GLN A 35 3.95 -8.10 -1.69
C GLN A 35 3.64 -6.65 -2.07
N ASN A 36 2.37 -6.34 -2.31
CA ASN A 36 1.95 -4.97 -2.54
C ASN A 36 2.10 -4.21 -1.22
N ILE A 37 3.13 -3.38 -1.12
CA ILE A 37 3.30 -2.46 -0.01
C ILE A 37 2.21 -1.39 -0.17
N PRO A 38 1.27 -1.23 0.79
CA PRO A 38 0.19 -0.26 0.66
C PRO A 38 0.71 1.18 0.64
N GLU A 39 0.01 2.05 -0.08
CA GLU A 39 0.23 3.49 -0.05
C GLU A 39 -0.65 4.11 1.02
N LEU A 40 -0.04 4.73 2.02
CA LEU A 40 -0.74 5.46 3.08
C LEU A 40 -0.64 6.95 2.80
N THR A 41 -1.77 7.64 2.73
CA THR A 41 -1.85 9.09 2.59
C THR A 41 -2.47 9.70 3.84
N LEU A 42 -1.74 10.60 4.49
CA LEU A 42 -2.23 11.42 5.59
C LEU A 42 -2.63 12.79 5.05
N TYR A 43 -3.90 13.16 5.20
CA TYR A 43 -4.38 14.51 4.98
C TYR A 43 -4.27 15.28 6.28
N SER A 44 -3.47 16.34 6.27
CA SER A 44 -3.13 17.16 7.43
C SER A 44 -3.21 18.65 7.07
N LYS A 45 -2.95 19.52 8.04
CA LYS A 45 -2.63 20.93 7.79
C LYS A 45 -1.21 21.20 8.28
N ALA A 46 -0.45 22.03 7.57
CA ALA A 46 0.91 22.38 7.99
C ALA A 46 0.96 23.26 9.26
N GLU A 47 -0.09 24.05 9.52
CA GLU A 47 -0.20 24.84 10.75
C GLU A 47 -0.44 23.96 11.99
N SER A 48 -0.14 24.48 13.18
CA SER A 48 -0.24 23.75 14.45
C SER A 48 -1.52 22.91 14.57
N CYS A 49 -1.35 21.59 14.45
CA CYS A 49 -2.40 20.58 14.45
C CYS A 49 -1.98 19.46 15.39
N SER A 50 -2.32 19.57 16.68
CA SER A 50 -1.95 18.56 17.68
C SER A 50 -2.43 17.16 17.29
N LEU A 51 -3.63 17.03 16.73
CA LEU A 51 -4.15 15.74 16.27
C LEU A 51 -3.34 15.15 15.10
N CYS A 52 -2.81 16.01 14.21
CA CYS A 52 -1.98 15.58 13.10
C CYS A 52 -0.61 15.11 13.60
N ASP A 53 -0.05 15.77 14.61
CA ASP A 53 1.20 15.36 15.25
C ASP A 53 1.02 14.01 15.96
N ASP A 54 -0.04 13.85 16.76
CA ASP A 54 -0.41 12.58 17.39
C ASP A 54 -0.54 11.44 16.35
N ALA A 55 -1.17 11.73 15.21
CA ALA A 55 -1.31 10.77 14.12
C ALA A 55 0.05 10.37 13.53
N LYS A 56 0.96 11.32 13.29
CA LYS A 56 2.31 11.05 12.80
C LYS A 56 3.11 10.19 13.77
N GLU A 57 2.98 10.41 15.06
CA GLU A 57 3.62 9.59 16.10
C GLU A 57 3.14 8.13 16.09
N VAL A 58 1.88 7.88 15.75
CA VAL A 58 1.38 6.51 15.58
C VAL A 58 1.92 5.92 14.28
N LEU A 59 1.84 6.65 13.17
CA LEU A 59 2.26 6.19 11.85
C LEU A 59 3.76 5.84 11.78
N ILE A 60 4.63 6.63 12.44
CA ILE A 60 6.08 6.41 12.41
C ILE A 60 6.49 5.06 13.03
N LYS A 61 5.71 4.52 13.98
CA LYS A 61 5.96 3.21 14.58
C LYS A 61 5.83 2.07 13.55
N HIS A 62 5.06 2.29 12.50
CA HIS A 62 4.68 1.30 11.49
C HIS A 62 5.15 1.66 10.08
N CYS A 63 6.03 2.66 9.93
CA CYS A 63 6.45 3.21 8.64
C CYS A 63 7.08 2.19 7.68
N HIS A 64 7.55 1.05 8.18
CA HIS A 64 8.11 -0.04 7.38
C HIS A 64 7.04 -0.90 6.67
N LEU A 65 5.75 -0.71 7.00
CA LEU A 65 4.63 -1.47 6.46
C LEU A 65 3.95 -0.80 5.25
N PHE A 66 4.27 0.46 4.95
CA PHE A 66 3.61 1.23 3.90
C PHE A 66 4.54 2.27 3.27
N VAL A 67 4.16 2.77 2.10
CA VAL A 67 4.74 3.98 1.51
C VAL A 67 3.96 5.18 2.03
N PHE A 68 4.63 6.13 2.69
CA PHE A 68 3.98 7.28 3.31
C PHE A 68 3.92 8.48 2.37
N ASN A 69 2.74 9.08 2.26
CA ASN A 69 2.49 10.35 1.59
C ASN A 69 1.76 11.29 2.57
N GLU A 70 2.11 12.57 2.55
CA GLU A 70 1.41 13.60 3.29
C GLU A 70 0.84 14.64 2.32
N VAL A 71 -0.43 14.98 2.52
CA VAL A 71 -1.13 16.01 1.75
C VAL A 71 -1.53 17.12 2.71
N ASP A 72 -0.89 18.27 2.58
CA ASP A 72 -1.34 19.49 3.24
C ASP A 72 -2.59 20.01 2.55
N ILE A 73 -3.73 19.90 3.21
CA ILE A 73 -5.02 20.35 2.66
C ILE A 73 -5.09 21.87 2.48
N THR A 74 -4.17 22.63 3.09
CA THR A 74 -4.15 24.10 2.99
C THR A 74 -3.25 24.61 1.86
N ALA A 75 -2.50 23.73 1.20
CA ALA A 75 -1.64 24.09 0.08
C ALA A 75 -2.46 24.50 -1.15
N GLU A 76 -1.89 25.38 -1.98
CA GLU A 76 -2.46 25.79 -3.26
C GLU A 76 -2.71 24.58 -4.17
N GLY A 77 -3.90 24.49 -4.77
CA GLY A 77 -4.31 23.35 -5.60
C GLY A 77 -4.98 22.20 -4.84
N ASN A 78 -5.04 22.25 -3.50
CA ASN A 78 -5.71 21.27 -2.65
C ASN A 78 -7.08 21.76 -2.13
N GLU A 79 -7.71 22.73 -2.79
CA GLU A 79 -8.98 23.33 -2.34
C GLU A 79 -10.09 22.28 -2.18
N HIS A 80 -10.08 21.25 -3.03
CA HIS A 80 -10.98 20.10 -2.91
C HIS A 80 -10.81 19.38 -1.57
N TRP A 81 -9.57 19.07 -1.18
CA TRP A 81 -9.27 18.42 0.09
C TRP A 81 -9.56 19.33 1.28
N TYR A 82 -9.29 20.63 1.15
CA TYR A 82 -9.67 21.61 2.16
C TYR A 82 -11.17 21.57 2.42
N HIS A 83 -11.98 21.64 1.36
CA HIS A 83 -13.44 21.61 1.48
C HIS A 83 -13.95 20.30 2.09
N LEU A 84 -13.32 19.18 1.75
CA LEU A 84 -13.73 17.86 2.23
C LEU A 84 -13.33 17.61 3.69
N TYR A 85 -12.15 18.06 4.12
CA TYR A 85 -11.52 17.60 5.36
C TYR A 85 -11.17 18.68 6.39
N LYS A 86 -11.39 19.97 6.14
CA LYS A 86 -11.05 21.07 7.07
C LYS A 86 -11.49 20.89 8.53
N HIS A 87 -12.55 20.13 8.80
CA HIS A 87 -13.07 19.86 10.14
C HIS A 87 -12.81 18.42 10.63
N ASP A 88 -12.18 17.61 9.79
CA ASP A 88 -12.05 16.17 9.98
C ASP A 88 -10.60 15.66 10.03
N ILE A 89 -9.63 16.53 9.78
CA ILE A 89 -8.21 16.18 9.87
C ILE A 89 -7.80 15.76 11.29
N PRO A 90 -6.81 14.86 11.42
CA PRO A 90 -6.16 14.11 10.34
C PRO A 90 -7.09 13.06 9.71
N VAL A 91 -6.97 12.87 8.40
CA VAL A 91 -7.68 11.80 7.66
C VAL A 91 -6.65 10.87 7.02
N VAL A 92 -6.86 9.56 7.14
CA VAL A 92 -5.93 8.55 6.60
C VAL A 92 -6.59 7.75 5.50
N HIS A 93 -5.91 7.68 4.36
CA HIS A 93 -6.26 6.81 3.23
C HIS A 93 -5.20 5.71 3.08
N ILE A 94 -5.64 4.50 2.71
CA ILE A 94 -4.77 3.40 2.28
C ILE A 94 -5.22 2.98 0.88
N ASN A 95 -4.30 2.98 -0.08
CA ASN A 95 -4.57 2.72 -1.50
C ASN A 95 -5.75 3.55 -2.03
N GLY A 96 -5.80 4.82 -1.65
CA GLY A 96 -6.86 5.76 -2.03
C GLY A 96 -8.19 5.60 -1.30
N LYS A 97 -8.36 4.59 -0.43
CA LYS A 97 -9.57 4.39 0.37
C LYS A 97 -9.40 4.99 1.76
N GLU A 98 -10.34 5.84 2.16
CA GLU A 98 -10.42 6.37 3.52
C GLU A 98 -10.69 5.26 4.55
N ILE A 99 -9.95 5.27 5.67
CA ILE A 99 -10.09 4.29 6.75
C ILE A 99 -10.40 4.93 8.11
N MET A 100 -9.93 6.15 8.38
CA MET A 100 -10.19 6.84 9.65
C MET A 100 -9.99 8.36 9.56
N ARG A 101 -10.61 9.07 10.50
CA ARG A 101 -10.58 10.53 10.70
C ARG A 101 -10.32 10.86 12.17
N HIS A 102 -9.88 12.09 12.45
CA HIS A 102 -9.64 12.71 13.78
C HIS A 102 -8.56 12.05 14.67
N ARG A 103 -8.45 10.72 14.68
CA ARG A 103 -7.49 9.95 15.47
C ARG A 103 -7.03 8.71 14.70
N VAL A 104 -5.76 8.36 14.88
CA VAL A 104 -5.17 7.13 14.34
C VAL A 104 -5.02 6.12 15.46
N PHE A 105 -5.60 4.94 15.27
CA PHE A 105 -5.52 3.82 16.21
C PHE A 105 -4.68 2.69 15.60
N ASP A 106 -3.75 2.15 16.38
CA ASP A 106 -2.82 1.09 15.93
C ASP A 106 -3.57 -0.13 15.36
N ASN A 107 -4.62 -0.61 16.05
CA ASN A 107 -5.37 -1.78 15.62
C ASN A 107 -6.05 -1.57 14.26
N VAL A 108 -6.72 -0.42 14.07
CA VAL A 108 -7.41 -0.10 12.81
C VAL A 108 -6.40 0.06 11.67
N LEU A 109 -5.26 0.67 11.95
CA LEU A 109 -4.18 0.85 10.97
C LEU A 109 -3.62 -0.50 10.52
N LEU A 110 -3.29 -1.38 11.46
CA LEU A 110 -2.70 -2.70 11.17
C LEU A 110 -3.68 -3.60 10.41
N ASP A 111 -4.95 -3.66 10.83
CA ASP A 111 -5.99 -4.43 10.13
C ASP A 111 -6.16 -3.94 8.67
N ALA A 112 -6.17 -2.63 8.47
CA ALA A 112 -6.30 -2.04 7.14
C ALA A 112 -5.07 -2.33 6.25
N LEU A 113 -3.86 -2.26 6.80
CA LEU A 113 -2.63 -2.59 6.08
C LEU A 113 -2.56 -4.07 5.70
N GLU A 114 -3.00 -4.96 6.60
CA GLU A 114 -3.06 -6.40 6.31
C GLU A 114 -4.00 -6.68 5.13
N LEU A 115 -5.21 -6.14 5.18
CA LEU A 115 -6.19 -6.24 4.09
C LEU A 115 -5.66 -5.67 2.77
N ALA A 116 -4.99 -4.51 2.82
CA ALA A 116 -4.43 -3.84 1.65
C ALA A 116 -3.24 -4.59 1.04
N SER A 117 -2.45 -5.29 1.85
CA SER A 117 -1.29 -6.07 1.40
C SER A 117 -1.66 -7.41 0.74
N GLY A 118 -2.95 -7.78 0.75
CA GLY A 118 -3.41 -9.07 0.25
C GLY A 118 -2.97 -10.26 1.11
N ARG A 119 -2.53 -10.00 2.35
CA ARG A 119 -2.28 -11.05 3.35
C ARG A 119 -3.61 -11.57 3.86
N LYS A 120 -3.70 -12.88 4.03
CA LYS A 120 -4.91 -13.54 4.55
C LYS A 120 -4.90 -13.36 6.08
N PRO A 121 -5.98 -12.84 6.70
CA PRO A 121 -6.07 -12.72 8.15
C PRO A 121 -5.88 -14.10 8.78
N SER A 122 -5.01 -14.17 9.79
CA SER A 122 -4.63 -15.40 10.51
C SER A 122 -5.77 -16.00 11.32
#